data_AF-A0A7V6Y4A2-F1
#
_entry.id   AF-A0A7V6Y4A2-F1
#
_cell.length_a   1.000
_cell.length_b   1.000
_cell.length_c   1.000
_cell.angle_alpha   90.00
_cell.angle_beta   90.00
_cell.angle_gamma   90.00
#
_symmetry.space_group_name_H-M   'P 1'
#
loop_
_entity.id
_entity.type
_entity.pdbx_description
1 polymer ?
#
loop_
_entity_poly.entity_id
_entity_poly.type
_entity_poly.pdbx_seq_one_letter_code
_entity_poly.pdbx_strand_id
1 'polypeptide(L)' 'MQEELFNKIVDMDEEGSIKLAKEYLEGGGDPQKLLETCRNAMGVIGDKFEKGEYFLSELILGGEIFSSIMEFTLPHI' A
#
# COMPACT_ATOMS: atom_id res chain seq x y z
N MET A 1 -4.58 -10.54 6.21
CA MET A 1 -4.70 -9.06 6.24
C MET A 1 -3.45 -8.35 5.76
N GLN A 2 -2.28 -8.42 6.43
CA GLN A 2 -1.11 -7.68 5.94
C GLN A 2 -0.60 -8.19 4.58
N GLU A 3 -0.50 -9.50 4.42
CA GLU A 3 -0.17 -10.11 3.11
C GLU A 3 -1.21 -9.78 2.03
N GLU A 4 -2.48 -9.73 2.41
CA GLU A 4 -3.57 -9.40 1.49
C GLU A 4 -3.53 -7.93 1.07
N LEU A 5 -3.29 -7.01 2.00
CA LEU A 5 -3.09 -5.60 1.70
C LEU A 5 -1.87 -5.40 0.82
N PHE A 6 -0.76 -6.07 1.14
CA PHE A 6 0.45 -6.06 0.32
C PHE A 6 0.14 -6.48 -1.13
N ASN A 7 -0.53 -7.61 -1.31
CA ASN A 7 -0.87 -8.12 -2.64
C ASN A 7 -1.79 -7.14 -3.38
N LYS A 8 -2.80 -6.57 -2.72
CA LYS A 8 -3.69 -5.57 -3.33
C LYS A 8 -2.96 -4.32 -3.81
N ILE A 9 -2.00 -3.82 -3.03
CA ILE A 9 -1.20 -2.66 -3.42
C ILE A 9 -0.33 -3.02 -4.64
N VAL A 10 0.34 -4.17 -4.61
CA VAL A 10 1.19 -4.63 -5.73
C VAL A 10 0.35 -4.85 -6.98
N ASP A 11 -0.84 -5.45 -6.85
CA ASP A 11 -1.77 -5.73 -7.95
C ASP A 11 -2.53 -4.49 -8.45
N MET A 12 -2.23 -3.29 -7.94
CA MET A 12 -2.85 -2.02 -8.33
C MET A 12 -4.36 -1.93 -8.01
N ASP A 13 -4.82 -2.67 -6.99
CA ASP A 13 -6.19 -2.60 -6.48
C ASP A 13 -6.32 -1.45 -5.46
N GLU A 14 -6.52 -0.22 -5.96
CA GLU A 14 -6.63 0.98 -5.13
C GLU A 14 -7.78 0.91 -4.13
N GLU A 15 -9.01 0.68 -4.61
CA GLU A 15 -10.20 0.64 -3.76
C GLU A 15 -10.08 -0.45 -2.68
N GLY A 16 -9.61 -1.64 -3.05
CA GLY A 16 -9.42 -2.74 -2.12
C GLY A 16 -8.32 -2.45 -1.10
N SER A 17 -7.22 -1.82 -1.52
CA SER A 17 -6.11 -1.46 -0.63
C SER A 17 -6.55 -0.44 0.43
N ILE A 18 -7.21 0.64 0.00
CA ILE A 18 -7.69 1.70 0.89
C ILE A 18 -8.73 1.16 1.86
N LYS A 19 -9.69 0.37 1.36
CA LYS A 19 -10.74 -0.24 2.19
C LYS A 19 -10.12 -1.14 3.27
N LEU A 20 -9.23 -2.06 2.88
CA LEU A 20 -8.63 -3.01 3.80
C LEU A 20 -7.73 -2.33 4.84
N ALA A 21 -7.01 -1.28 4.45
CA ALA A 21 -6.20 -0.48 5.36
C ALA A 21 -7.06 0.26 6.41
N LYS A 22 -8.21 0.81 6.02
CA LYS A 22 -9.17 1.41 6.96
C LYS A 22 -9.75 0.38 7.93
N GLU A 23 -10.23 -0.75 7.42
CA GLU A 23 -10.75 -1.85 8.24
C GLU A 23 -9.71 -2.36 9.25
N TYR A 24 -8.43 -2.40 8.85
CA TYR A 24 -7.34 -2.76 9.75
C TYR A 24 -7.18 -1.79 10.92
N LEU A 25 -7.17 -0.48 10.65
CA LEU A 25 -7.04 0.54 11.71
C LEU A 25 -8.28 0.61 12.60
N GLU A 26 -9.48 0.56 12.01
CA GLU A 26 -10.75 0.54 12.74
C GLU A 26 -10.86 -0.70 13.66
N GLY A 27 -10.27 -1.82 13.24
CA GLY A 27 -10.14 -3.03 14.04
C GLY A 27 -9.11 -2.98 15.17
N GLY A 28 -8.47 -1.83 15.42
CA GLY A 28 -7.41 -1.67 16.42
C GLY A 28 -6.05 -2.21 15.97
N GLY A 29 -5.84 -2.35 14.66
CA GLY A 29 -4.56 -2.71 14.07
C GLY A 29 -3.46 -1.68 14.36
N ASP A 30 -2.21 -2.12 14.28
CA ASP A 30 -1.04 -1.29 14.57
C ASP A 30 -0.66 -0.41 13.36
N PRO A 31 -0.77 0.93 13.47
CA PRO A 31 -0.44 1.85 12.38
C PRO A 31 1.00 1.71 11.88
N GLN A 32 1.95 1.35 12.74
CA GLN A 32 3.35 1.13 12.34
C GLN A 32 3.47 -0.07 11.41
N LYS A 33 2.75 -1.15 11.69
CA LYS A 33 2.77 -2.34 10.83
C LYS A 33 2.04 -2.12 9.51
N LEU A 34 1.00 -1.27 9.51
CA LEU A 34 0.34 -0.85 8.28
C LEU A 34 1.31 -0.07 7.38
N LEU A 35 2.02 0.90 7.96
CA LEU A 35 3.07 1.66 7.28
C LEU A 35 4.17 0.76 6.72
N GLU A 36 4.64 -0.21 7.50
CA GLU A 36 5.64 -1.19 7.07
C GLU A 36 5.15 -2.00 5.86
N THR A 37 3.91 -2.48 5.91
CA THR A 37 3.28 -3.22 4.81
C THR A 37 3.26 -2.40 3.53
N CYS A 38 2.84 -1.13 3.63
CA CYS A 38 2.79 -0.22 2.48
C CYS A 38 4.18 0.09 1.91
N ARG A 39 5.19 0.26 2.77
CA ARG A 39 6.60 0.46 2.33
C ARG A 39 7.14 -0.77 1.61
N ASN A 40 6.88 -1.96 2.13
CA ASN A 40 7.31 -3.21 1.50
C ASN A 40 6.66 -3.39 0.12
N ALA A 41 5.36 -3.06 -0.01
CA ALA A 41 4.68 -3.09 -1.30
C ALA A 41 5.29 -2.11 -2.30
N MET A 42 5.60 -0.88 -1.88
CA MET A 42 6.29 0.11 -2.72
C MET A 42 7.69 -0.35 -3.14
N GLY A 43 8.41 -1.06 -2.27
CA GLY A 43 9.70 -1.68 -2.62
C GLY A 43 9.55 -2.66 -3.79
N VAL A 44 8.55 -3.54 -3.74
CA VAL A 44 8.29 -4.51 -4.82
C VAL A 44 7.82 -3.84 -6.12
N ILE A 45 7.02 -2.79 -6.03
CA ILE A 45 6.62 -1.99 -7.20
C ILE A 45 7.86 -1.35 -7.86
N GLY A 46 8.79 -0.82 -7.05
CA GLY A 46 10.08 -0.31 -7.53
C GLY A 46 10.92 -1.38 -8.22
N ASP A 47 11.07 -2.55 -7.60
CA ASP A 47 11.81 -3.68 -8.18
C ASP A 47 11.20 -4.15 -9.51
N LYS A 48 9.87 -4.16 -9.63
CA LYS A 48 9.15 -4.51 -10.86
C LYS A 48 9.35 -3.47 -11.95
N PHE A 49 9.38 -2.18 -11.58
CA PHE A 49 9.69 -1.10 -12.50
C PHE A 49 11.13 -1.21 -13.03
N GLU A 50 12.11 -1.46 -12.17
CA GLU A 50 13.52 -1.64 -12.56
C GLU A 50 13.71 -2.83 -13.51
N LYS A 51 12.91 -3.89 -13.36
CA LYS A 51 12.92 -5.07 -14.24
C LYS A 51 12.14 -4.87 -15.55
N GLY A 52 11.45 -3.74 -15.72
CA GLY A 52 10.57 -3.47 -16.86
C GLY A 52 9.29 -4.31 -16.87
N GLU A 53 8.90 -4.89 -15.73
CA GLU A 53 7.61 -5.56 -15.56
C GLU A 53 6.48 -4.54 -15.34
N TYR A 54 6.79 -3.45 -14.62
CA TYR A 54 5.94 -2.28 -14.43
C TYR A 54 6.52 -1.08 -15.14
N PHE A 55 5.64 -0.16 -15.53
CA PHE A 55 5.97 1.09 -16.19
C PHE A 55 5.70 2.28 -15.27
N LEU A 56 5.90 3.49 -15.81
CA LEU A 56 5.69 4.73 -15.07
C LEU A 56 4.25 4.86 -14.54
N SER A 57 3.25 4.34 -15.26
CA SER A 57 1.84 4.34 -14.83
C SER A 57 1.64 3.60 -13.51
N GLU A 58 2.18 2.39 -13.38
CA GLU A 58 2.05 1.58 -12.17
C GLU A 58 2.87 2.18 -11.01
N LEU A 59 4.01 2.81 -11.30
CA LEU A 59 4.79 3.50 -10.29
C LEU A 59 4.05 4.72 -9.72
N ILE A 60 3.37 5.49 -10.58
CA ILE A 60 2.54 6.63 -10.17
C ILE A 60 1.36 6.13 -9.35
N LEU A 61 0.62 5.15 -9.85
CA LEU A 61 -0.57 4.60 -9.17
C LEU A 61 -0.21 3.99 -7.81
N GLY A 62 0.87 3.22 -7.72
CA GLY A 62 1.36 2.69 -6.45
C GLY A 62 1.66 3.81 -5.43
N GLY A 63 2.25 4.91 -5.91
CA GLY A 63 2.51 6.10 -5.09
C GLY A 63 1.23 6.82 -4.63
N GLU A 64 0.19 6.86 -5.48
CA GLU A 64 -1.14 7.39 -5.13
C GLU A 64 -1.82 6.52 -4.06
N ILE A 65 -1.84 5.20 -4.25
CA ILE A 65 -2.38 4.23 -3.28
C ILE A 65 -1.67 4.41 -1.93
N PHE A 66 -0.33 4.45 -1.94
CA PHE A 66 0.47 4.67 -0.73
C PHE A 66 0.07 5.99 -0.05
N SER A 67 0.03 7.09 -0.79
CA SER A 67 -0.28 8.43 -0.26
C SER A 67 -1.68 8.48 0.35
N SER A 68 -2.68 7.90 -0.32
CA SER A 68 -4.06 7.80 0.15
C SER A 68 -4.17 7.02 1.46
N ILE A 69 -3.42 5.92 1.61
CA ILE A 69 -3.38 5.16 2.87
C ILE A 69 -2.68 5.95 3.97
N MET A 70 -1.59 6.66 3.65
CA MET A 70 -0.83 7.44 4.62
C MET A 70 -1.61 8.61 5.21
N GLU A 71 -2.49 9.23 4.42
CA GLU A 71 -3.32 10.37 4.86
C GLU A 71 -4.09 10.06 6.16
N PHE A 72 -4.67 8.86 6.25
CA PHE A 72 -5.41 8.44 7.44
C PHE A 72 -4.61 7.53 8.37
N THR A 73 -3.39 7.11 8.02
CA THR A 73 -2.55 6.25 8.89
C THR A 73 -1.63 7.09 9.80
N LEU A 74 -1.01 8.15 9.25
CA LEU A 74 -0.04 8.98 9.97
C LEU A 74 -0.58 9.63 11.26
N PRO A 75 -1.85 10.06 11.37
CA PRO A 75 -2.38 10.64 12.60
C PRO A 75 -2.48 9.67 13.79
N HIS A 76 -2.36 8.37 13.55
CA HIS A 76 -2.46 7.32 14.58
C HIS A 76 -1.10 6.81 15.07
N ILE A 77 0.00 7.34 14.54
CA ILE A 77 1.39 7.00 14.88
C ILE A 77 1.89 7.76 16.12
#